data_AF-A0AAE4KTJ7-F1
#
_entry.id   AF-A0AAE4KTJ7-F1
#
_cell.length_a   1.000
_cell.length_b   1.000
_cell.length_c   1.000
_cell.angle_alpha   90.00
_cell.angle_beta   90.00
_cell.angle_gamma   90.00
#
_symmetry.space_group_name_H-M   'P 1'
#
loop_
_entity.id
_entity.type
_entity.pdbx_description
1 polymer ?
#
loop_
_entity_poly.entity_id
_entity_poly.type
_entity_poly.pdbx_seq_one_letter_code
_entity_poly.pdbx_strand_id
1 'polypeptide(L)' 'MNEVVKYHNDMNSVAFRGFGKVELDLFFAICSKMRDEGKNEVEFTFHQIRSLSQFKKTSKEAFVNKLKSTYQKLL' A
#
# COMPACT_ATOMS: atom_id res chain seq x y z
N MET A 1 -18.96 6.02 1.11
CA MET A 1 -18.38 6.20 2.46
C MET A 1 -16.88 6.40 2.27
N ASN A 2 -16.32 7.54 2.70
CA ASN A 2 -14.87 7.70 2.74
C ASN A 2 -14.42 7.10 4.07
N GLU A 3 -13.86 5.89 4.03
CA GLU A 3 -13.27 5.27 5.22
C GLU A 3 -12.06 6.10 5.66
N VAL A 4 -12.19 6.79 6.79
CA VAL A 4 -11.07 7.47 7.45
C VAL A 4 -10.24 6.40 8.14
N VAL A 5 -9.10 6.04 7.54
CA VAL A 5 -8.22 5.04 8.12
C VAL A 5 -7.44 5.67 9.27
N LYS A 6 -7.74 5.24 10.50
CA LYS A 6 -7.02 5.65 11.71
C LYS A 6 -5.83 4.72 11.92
N TYR A 7 -4.65 5.30 12.11
CA TYR A 7 -3.41 4.57 12.38
C TYR A 7 -2.79 5.02 13.71
N HIS A 8 -1.98 4.15 14.31
CA HIS A 8 -1.23 4.46 15.54
C HIS A 8 -0.15 5.51 15.28
N ASN A 9 0.19 6.30 16.31
CA ASN A 9 1.17 7.41 16.21
C ASN A 9 2.57 6.96 15.76
N ASP A 10 2.92 5.69 15.93
CA ASP A 10 4.16 5.09 15.42
C ASP A 10 4.28 5.21 13.90
N MET A 11 3.14 5.36 13.22
CA MET A 11 3.12 5.58 11.79
C MET A 11 3.65 6.96 11.41
N ASN A 12 3.60 7.97 12.30
CA ASN A 12 4.26 9.26 12.06
C ASN A 12 5.80 9.14 12.10
N SER A 13 6.34 8.06 12.68
CA SER A 13 7.78 7.77 12.63
C SER A 13 8.21 7.08 11.34
N VAL A 14 7.26 6.57 10.54
CA VAL A 14 7.54 6.09 9.18
C VAL A 14 7.80 7.31 8.28
N ALA A 15 8.95 7.31 7.59
CA ALA A 15 9.35 8.41 6.74
C ALA A 15 8.54 8.45 5.42
N PHE A 16 7.29 8.90 5.49
CA PHE A 16 6.43 9.08 4.32
C PHE A 16 6.91 10.16 3.33
N ARG A 17 7.89 10.98 3.72
CA ARG A 17 8.46 12.04 2.87
C ARG A 17 8.98 11.54 1.52
N GLY A 18 9.33 10.25 1.40
CA GLY A 18 9.76 9.64 0.14
C GLY A 18 8.65 9.00 -0.69
N PHE A 19 7.44 8.86 -0.15
CA PHE A 19 6.34 8.16 -0.80
C PHE A 19 5.51 9.12 -1.66
N GLY A 20 5.33 8.77 -2.94
CA GLY A 20 4.38 9.44 -3.81
C GLY A 20 2.94 9.01 -3.49
N LYS A 21 1.95 9.78 -3.97
CA LYS A 21 0.52 9.54 -3.70
C LYS A 21 0.08 8.08 -3.91
N VAL A 22 0.47 7.48 -5.03
CA VAL A 22 0.16 6.07 -5.35
C VAL A 22 0.78 5.09 -4.37
N GLU A 23 1.98 5.38 -3.87
CA GLU A 23 2.71 4.48 -2.96
C GLU A 23 2.11 4.55 -1.56
N LEU A 24 1.66 5.74 -1.14
CA LEU A 24 0.88 5.92 0.09
C LEU A 24 -0.48 5.23 -0.01
N ASP A 25 -1.23 5.47 -1.10
CA ASP A 25 -2.52 4.82 -1.34
C ASP A 25 -2.37 3.29 -1.29
N LEU A 26 -1.31 2.75 -1.91
CA LEU A 26 -0.99 1.33 -1.85
C LEU A 26 -0.62 0.84 -0.45
N PHE A 27 0.28 1.55 0.25
CA PHE A 27 0.70 1.19 1.61
C PHE A 27 -0.49 1.13 2.57
N PHE A 28 -1.31 2.19 2.58
CA PHE A 28 -2.48 2.25 3.44
C PHE A 28 -3.52 1.19 3.08
N ALA A 29 -3.69 0.88 1.80
CA ALA A 29 -4.60 -0.18 1.40
C ALA A 29 -4.11 -1.57 1.86
N ILE A 30 -2.80 -1.84 1.79
CA ILE A 30 -2.20 -3.05 2.36
C ILE A 30 -2.37 -3.08 3.88
N CYS A 31 -2.03 -2.00 4.60
CA CYS A 31 -2.18 -1.92 6.06
C CYS A 31 -3.63 -2.12 6.50
N SER A 32 -4.59 -1.53 5.78
CA SER A 32 -6.02 -1.72 6.06
C SER A 32 -6.43 -3.18 5.93
N LYS A 33 -5.92 -3.88 4.90
CA LYS A 33 -6.23 -5.29 4.69
C LYS A 33 -5.52 -6.22 5.69
N MET A 34 -4.29 -5.90 6.08
CA MET A 34 -3.52 -6.64 7.09
C MET A 34 -4.08 -6.45 8.50
N ARG A 35 -4.71 -5.31 8.80
CA ARG A 35 -5.30 -5.02 10.12
C ARG A 35 -6.28 -6.10 10.57
N ASP A 36 -7.07 -6.64 9.64
CA ASP A 36 -8.08 -7.66 9.96
C ASP A 36 -7.51 -9.08 10.02
N GLU A 37 -6.31 -9.31 9.50
CA GLU A 37 -5.64 -10.62 9.42
C GLU A 37 -4.72 -10.90 10.62
N GLY A 38 -4.39 -9.88 11.42
CA GLY A 38 -3.63 -10.02 12.67
C GLY A 38 -2.18 -10.46 12.45
N LYS A 39 -1.84 -11.70 12.85
CA LYS A 39 -0.50 -12.30 12.73
C LYS A 39 -0.38 -13.31 11.57
N ASN A 40 -1.45 -13.50 10.81
CA ASN A 40 -1.45 -14.46 9.71
C ASN A 40 -0.66 -13.91 8.52
N GLU A 41 -0.06 -14.81 7.76
CA GLU A 41 0.55 -14.46 6.48
C GLU A 41 -0.54 -14.07 5.49
N VAL A 42 -0.40 -12.89 4.87
CA VAL A 42 -1.37 -12.36 3.91
C VAL A 42 -0.79 -12.45 2.51
N GLU A 43 -1.37 -13.31 1.68
CA GLU A 43 -1.04 -13.37 0.26
C GLU A 43 -1.94 -12.40 -0.53
N PHE A 44 -1.33 -11.53 -1.33
CA PHE A 44 -2.05 -10.65 -2.24
C PHE A 44 -1.79 -11.03 -3.69
N THR A 45 -2.86 -11.27 -4.42
CA THR A 45 -2.78 -11.42 -5.88
C THR A 45 -2.49 -10.07 -6.54
N PHE A 46 -1.87 -10.11 -7.71
CA PHE A 46 -1.60 -8.92 -8.52
C PHE A 46 -2.86 -8.05 -8.74
N HIS A 47 -4.01 -8.69 -8.94
CA HIS A 47 -5.28 -7.99 -9.16
C HIS A 47 -5.74 -7.26 -7.90
N GLN A 48 -5.59 -7.87 -6.72
CA GLN A 48 -5.93 -7.24 -5.44
C GLN A 48 -5.06 -6.02 -5.17
N ILE A 49 -3.73 -6.14 -5.30
CA ILE A 49 -2.82 -4.99 -5.10
C ILE A 49 -3.18 -3.84 -6.08
N ARG A 50 -3.56 -4.17 -7.32
CA ARG A 50 -3.97 -3.18 -8.32
C ARG A 50 -5.28 -2.49 -7.97
N SER A 51 -6.25 -3.24 -7.46
CA SER A 51 -7.54 -2.72 -6.99
C SER A 51 -7.34 -1.80 -5.77
N LEU A 52 -6.46 -2.19 -4.85
CA LEU A 52 -6.14 -1.47 -3.62
C LEU A 52 -5.43 -0.12 -3.85
N SER A 53 -4.55 -0.02 -4.84
CA SER A 53 -3.72 1.19 -5.08
C SER A 53 -4.38 2.30 -5.91
N GLN A 54 -5.67 2.15 -6.28
CA GLN A 54 -6.35 3.00 -7.27
C GLN A 54 -5.49 3.30 -8.52
N PHE A 55 -4.60 2.38 -8.89
CA PHE A 55 -3.62 2.64 -9.94
C PHE A 55 -4.29 2.61 -11.31
N LYS A 56 -4.64 3.79 -11.81
CA LYS A 56 -5.40 3.98 -13.05
C LYS A 56 -4.62 3.61 -14.33
N LYS A 57 -3.31 3.35 -14.26
CA LYS A 57 -2.53 3.01 -15.45
C LYS A 57 -2.76 1.55 -15.87
N THR A 58 -2.84 1.34 -17.17
CA THR A 58 -3.10 0.02 -17.78
C THR A 58 -1.85 -0.87 -17.84
N SER A 59 -0.66 -0.27 -17.80
CA SER A 59 0.61 -0.97 -17.98
C SER A 59 1.02 -1.79 -16.76
N LYS A 60 1.14 -3.10 -16.97
CA LYS A 60 1.55 -4.09 -15.96
C LYS A 60 2.97 -3.80 -15.44
N GLU A 61 3.91 -3.46 -16.32
CA GLU A 61 5.29 -3.14 -15.97
C GLU A 61 5.43 -1.90 -15.09
N ALA A 62 4.69 -0.83 -15.40
CA ALA A 62 4.69 0.39 -14.61
C ALA A 62 4.19 0.13 -13.18
N PHE A 63 3.22 -0.78 -13.04
CA PHE A 63 2.71 -1.18 -11.74
C PHE A 63 3.73 -2.02 -10.94
N VAL A 64 4.37 -3.00 -11.58
CA VAL A 64 5.44 -3.81 -10.93
C VAL A 64 6.58 -2.92 -10.46
N ASN A 65 7.04 -1.98 -11.29
CA ASN A 65 8.08 -1.03 -10.90
C ASN A 65 7.65 -0.16 -9.72
N LYS A 66 6.38 0.26 -9.68
CA LYS A 66 5.85 1.06 -8.57
C LYS A 66 5.75 0.26 -7.28
N LEU A 67 5.32 -0.99 -7.35
CA LEU A 67 5.29 -1.93 -6.23
C LEU A 67 6.71 -2.16 -5.68
N LYS A 68 7.67 -2.39 -6.55
CA LYS A 68 9.08 -2.60 -6.19
C LYS A 68 9.69 -1.36 -5.52
N SER A 69 9.42 -0.17 -6.04
CA SER A 69 9.86 1.08 -5.43
C SER A 69 9.19 1.35 -4.08
N THR A 70 7.91 1.00 -3.92
CA THR A 70 7.19 1.11 -2.64
C THR A 70 7.83 0.17 -1.61
N TYR A 71 8.08 -1.09 -1.97
CA TYR A 71 8.75 -2.06 -1.11
C TYR A 71 10.15 -1.60 -0.66
N GLN A 72 10.96 -1.07 -1.57
CA GLN A 72 12.30 -0.54 -1.26
C GLN A 72 12.28 0.67 -0.31
N LYS A 73 11.17 1.42 -0.26
CA LYS A 73 11.01 2.55 0.67
C LYS A 73 10.42 2.14 2.02
N LEU A 74 9.88 0.92 2.11
CA LEU A 74 9.35 0.35 3.34
C LEU A 74 10.41 -0.39 4.16
N LEU A 75 11.48 -0.86 3.50
CA LEU A 75 12.72 -1.32 4.12
C LEU A 75 13.58 -0.13 4.56
#